data_AF-A0A1G5UX36-F1
#
_entry.id   AF-A0A1G5UX36-F1
#
_cell.length_a   1.000
_cell.length_b   1.000
_cell.length_c   1.000
_cell.angle_alpha   90.00
_cell.angle_beta   90.00
_cell.angle_gamma   90.00
#
_symmetry.space_group_name_H-M   'P 1'
#
loop_
_entity.id
_entity.type
_entity.pdbx_description
1 polymer ?
#
loop_
_entity_poly.entity_id
_entity_poly.type
_entity_poly.pdbx_seq_one_letter_code
_entity_poly.pdbx_strand_id
1 'polypeptide(L)'
;MKDKKKLSLWELYLTKEIGIEFKSCLYFFAFLFFYCVYRVCLGIYDASILHMTELIFACYIIGYIQVYFLWNFDEADKLGLKEAFGMIGCTAVYCIISYVFNWFAKDLLVTLLFAAYILLVYFCVYLIYKYKRKIDDKKLNEDLKFFQTSHQKSE
;
A
#
# COMPACT_ATOMS: atom_id res chain seq x y z
N MET A 1 -28.15 -21.43 17.88
CA MET A 1 -26.71 -21.23 18.18
C MET A 1 -26.01 -21.01 16.84
N LYS A 2 -25.47 -19.80 16.66
CA LYS A 2 -24.80 -19.21 15.49
C LYS A 2 -24.21 -20.20 14.46
N ASP A 3 -24.78 -20.22 13.26
CA ASP A 3 -23.97 -20.36 12.04
C ASP A 3 -23.08 -19.12 11.93
N LYS A 4 -21.90 -19.18 12.55
CA LYS A 4 -20.79 -18.34 12.11
C LYS A 4 -20.48 -18.83 10.69
N LYS A 5 -21.14 -18.24 9.67
CA LYS A 5 -20.72 -18.40 8.27
C LYS A 5 -19.24 -18.03 8.21
N LYS A 6 -18.36 -19.04 8.24
CA LYS A 6 -16.94 -18.84 7.97
C LYS A 6 -16.89 -18.27 6.56
N LEU A 7 -16.21 -17.13 6.41
CA LEU A 7 -15.95 -16.54 5.10
C LEU A 7 -15.48 -17.64 4.15
N SER A 8 -16.09 -17.70 2.97
CA SER A 8 -15.68 -18.64 1.93
C SER A 8 -14.21 -18.36 1.54
N LEU A 9 -13.48 -19.41 1.14
CA LEU A 9 -12.12 -19.24 0.59
C LEU A 9 -12.11 -18.22 -0.57
N TRP A 10 -13.20 -18.15 -1.33
CA TRP A 10 -13.37 -17.20 -2.43
C TRP A 10 -13.53 -15.75 -1.94
N GLU A 11 -14.28 -15.53 -0.86
CA GLU A 11 -14.45 -14.20 -0.27
C GLU A 11 -13.14 -13.69 0.36
N LEU A 12 -12.37 -14.59 0.98
CA LEU A 12 -11.04 -14.28 1.51
C LEU A 12 -10.04 -13.94 0.40
N TYR A 13 -10.10 -14.67 -0.72
CA TYR A 13 -9.28 -14.40 -1.90
C TYR A 13 -9.62 -13.04 -2.51
N LEU A 14 -10.90 -12.78 -2.79
CA LEU A 14 -11.38 -11.50 -3.33
C LEU A 14 -11.00 -10.32 -2.44
N THR A 15 -11.11 -10.46 -1.12
CA THR A 15 -10.73 -9.40 -0.18
C THR A 15 -9.24 -9.06 -0.30
N LYS A 16 -8.38 -10.06 -0.48
CA LYS A 16 -6.94 -9.85 -0.70
C LYS A 16 -6.68 -9.19 -2.05
N GLU A 17 -7.34 -9.65 -3.11
CA GLU A 17 -7.16 -9.12 -4.46
C GLU A 17 -7.57 -7.66 -4.56
N ILE A 18 -8.73 -7.30 -3.99
CA ILE A 18 -9.16 -5.91 -3.85
C ILE A 18 -8.12 -5.08 -3.08
N GLY A 19 -7.57 -5.63 -2.00
CA GLY A 19 -6.50 -4.98 -1.24
C GLY A 19 -5.25 -4.69 -2.08
N ILE A 20 -4.83 -5.64 -2.92
CA ILE A 20 -3.69 -5.50 -3.83
C ILE A 20 -3.96 -4.40 -4.87
N GLU A 21 -5.15 -4.39 -5.46
CA GLU A 21 -5.55 -3.39 -6.45
C GLU A 21 -5.46 -1.96 -5.88
N PHE A 22 -6.01 -1.75 -4.68
CA PHE A 22 -5.96 -0.44 -4.02
C PHE A 22 -4.53 0.01 -3.70
N LYS A 23 -3.68 -0.90 -3.20
CA LYS A 23 -2.28 -0.58 -2.88
C LYS A 23 -1.48 -0.26 -4.12
N SER A 24 -1.61 -1.09 -5.15
CA SER A 24 -0.89 -0.92 -6.41
C SER A 24 -1.25 0.42 -7.06
N CYS A 25 -2.54 0.77 -7.10
CA CYS A 25 -2.99 2.07 -7.59
C CYS A 25 -2.47 3.25 -6.76
N LEU A 26 -2.49 3.13 -5.43
CA LEU A 26 -2.03 4.18 -4.53
C LEU A 26 -0.53 4.43 -4.67
N TYR A 27 0.27 3.37 -4.73
CA TYR A 27 1.72 3.48 -4.95
C TYR A 27 2.03 4.00 -6.35
N PHE A 28 1.35 3.49 -7.38
CA PHE A 28 1.48 3.99 -8.74
C PHE A 28 1.26 5.50 -8.81
N PHE A 29 0.17 5.99 -8.21
CA PHE A 29 -0.13 7.42 -8.24
C PHE A 29 0.92 8.26 -7.50
N ALA A 30 1.37 7.81 -6.34
CA ALA A 30 2.42 8.50 -5.58
C ALA A 30 3.75 8.54 -6.37
N PHE A 31 4.15 7.43 -6.96
CA PHE A 31 5.42 7.35 -7.70
C PHE A 31 5.34 8.11 -9.04
N LEU A 32 4.19 8.07 -9.70
CA LEU A 32 3.93 8.88 -10.88
C LEU A 32 4.01 10.37 -10.54
N PHE A 33 3.46 10.79 -9.41
CA PHE A 33 3.57 12.17 -8.94
C PHE A 33 5.05 12.57 -8.75
N PHE A 34 5.84 11.74 -8.08
CA PHE A 34 7.28 11.98 -7.94
C PHE A 34 7.99 12.12 -9.30
N TYR A 35 7.69 11.21 -10.23
CA TYR A 35 8.25 11.25 -11.59
C TYR A 35 7.87 12.54 -12.32
N CYS A 36 6.62 12.96 -12.26
CA CYS A 36 6.16 14.22 -12.85
C CYS A 36 6.87 15.43 -12.24
N VAL A 37 7.03 15.48 -10.91
CA VAL A 37 7.77 16.55 -10.22
C VAL A 37 9.22 16.59 -10.70
N TYR A 38 9.88 15.44 -10.79
CA TYR A 38 11.24 15.35 -11.33
C TYR A 38 11.34 15.91 -12.76
N ARG A 39 10.41 15.54 -13.65
CA ARG A 39 10.37 16.04 -15.04
C ARG A 39 10.18 17.56 -15.09
N VAL A 40 9.26 18.08 -14.27
CA VAL A 40 9.02 19.53 -14.17
C VAL A 40 10.25 20.28 -13.65
N CYS A 41 10.99 19.73 -12.68
CA CYS A 41 12.25 20.31 -12.21
C CYS A 41 13.32 20.41 -13.31
N LEU A 42 13.27 19.53 -14.31
CA LEU A 42 14.14 19.59 -15.49
C LEU A 42 13.57 20.47 -16.63
N GLY A 43 12.42 21.11 -16.42
CA GLY A 43 11.73 21.91 -17.43
C GLY A 43 11.03 21.09 -18.52
N ILE A 44 10.85 19.78 -18.29
CA ILE A 44 10.23 18.85 -19.24
C ILE A 44 8.78 18.62 -18.81
N TYR A 45 7.84 18.95 -19.68
CA TYR A 45 6.39 18.85 -19.40
C TYR A 45 5.70 17.67 -20.10
N ASP A 46 6.44 16.90 -20.91
CA ASP A 46 5.99 15.61 -21.41
C ASP A 46 6.40 14.47 -20.46
N ALA A 47 5.52 13.48 -20.35
CA ALA A 47 5.80 12.23 -19.66
C ALA A 47 5.74 11.08 -20.67
N SER A 48 6.79 10.26 -20.72
CA SER A 48 6.80 9.08 -21.59
C SER A 48 5.77 8.05 -21.13
N ILE A 49 4.86 7.67 -22.03
CA ILE A 49 3.85 6.62 -21.78
C ILE A 49 4.52 5.31 -21.37
N LEU A 50 5.67 4.99 -21.99
CA LEU A 50 6.44 3.79 -21.69
C LEU A 50 6.89 3.75 -20.21
N HIS A 51 7.35 4.88 -19.67
CA HIS A 51 7.72 4.96 -18.25
C HIS A 51 6.50 4.78 -17.33
N MET A 52 5.36 5.36 -17.70
CA MET A 52 4.12 5.16 -16.94
C MET A 52 3.68 3.70 -16.94
N THR A 53 3.80 3.02 -18.09
CA THR A 53 3.51 1.59 -18.23
C THR A 53 4.44 0.72 -17.38
N GLU A 54 5.73 0.97 -17.40
CA GLU A 54 6.69 0.24 -16.54
C GLU A 54 6.40 0.46 -15.06
N LEU A 55 6.04 1.69 -14.67
CA LEU A 55 5.79 2.07 -13.29
C LEU A 55 4.51 1.42 -12.75
N ILE A 56 3.43 1.35 -13.55
CA ILE A 56 2.22 0.61 -13.14
C ILE A 56 2.50 -0.89 -13.03
N PHE A 57 3.22 -1.50 -13.99
CA PHE A 57 3.57 -2.92 -13.91
C PHE A 57 4.45 -3.23 -12.69
N ALA A 58 5.44 -2.39 -12.41
CA ALA A 58 6.29 -2.54 -11.23
C ALA A 58 5.46 -2.47 -9.94
N CYS A 59 4.51 -1.51 -9.85
CA CYS A 59 3.61 -1.40 -8.71
C CYS A 59 2.74 -2.63 -8.51
N TYR A 60 2.18 -3.19 -9.58
CA TYR A 60 1.41 -4.43 -9.49
C TYR A 60 2.27 -5.62 -9.05
N ILE A 61 3.39 -5.87 -9.74
CA ILE A 61 4.26 -7.02 -9.44
C ILE A 61 4.72 -6.97 -7.99
N ILE A 62 5.19 -5.79 -7.54
CA ILE A 62 5.64 -5.63 -6.16
C ILE A 62 4.47 -5.70 -5.18
N GLY A 63 3.31 -5.15 -5.50
CA GLY A 63 2.09 -5.29 -4.70
C GLY A 63 1.72 -6.76 -4.46
N TYR A 64 1.75 -7.59 -5.51
CA TYR A 64 1.54 -9.04 -5.37
C TYR A 64 2.60 -9.70 -4.47
N ILE A 65 3.89 -9.37 -4.65
CA ILE A 65 4.97 -9.87 -3.79
C ILE A 65 4.77 -9.43 -2.34
N GLN A 66 4.34 -8.19 -2.11
CA GLN A 66 4.11 -7.64 -0.78
C GLN A 66 3.03 -8.41 -0.02
N VAL A 67 1.89 -8.67 -0.67
CA VAL A 67 0.74 -9.34 -0.04
C VAL A 67 0.96 -10.84 0.12
N TYR A 68 1.56 -11.52 -0.88
CA TYR A 68 1.70 -12.98 -0.86
C TYR A 68 3.00 -13.48 -0.23
N PHE A 69 4.11 -12.76 -0.38
CA PHE A 69 5.43 -13.19 0.11
C PHE A 69 5.92 -12.43 1.35
N LEU A 70 5.59 -11.15 1.51
CA LEU A 70 6.13 -10.29 2.58
C LEU A 70 5.15 -10.05 3.75
N TRP A 71 4.24 -10.99 3.99
CA TRP A 71 3.27 -10.96 5.10
C TRP A 71 2.41 -9.69 5.19
N ASN A 72 2.25 -8.95 4.09
CA ASN A 72 1.42 -7.74 4.03
C ASN A 72 1.80 -6.70 5.11
N PHE A 73 3.10 -6.33 5.15
CA PHE A 73 3.69 -5.54 6.23
C PHE A 73 3.01 -4.18 6.49
N ASP A 74 2.33 -3.61 5.50
CA ASP A 74 1.63 -2.33 5.59
C ASP A 74 0.29 -2.43 6.34
N GLU A 75 -0.28 -3.62 6.44
CA GLU A 75 -1.40 -3.95 7.31
C GLU A 75 -0.97 -4.53 8.67
N ALA A 76 0.34 -4.66 8.94
CA ALA A 76 0.81 -5.20 10.20
C ALA A 76 0.36 -4.35 11.39
N ASP A 77 0.02 -5.01 12.51
CA ASP A 77 -0.51 -4.35 13.71
C ASP A 77 0.56 -3.57 14.48
N LYS A 78 1.83 -3.92 14.28
CA LYS A 78 3.00 -3.24 14.82
C LYS A 78 4.08 -3.16 13.73
N LEU A 79 4.71 -2.00 13.58
CA LEU A 79 5.98 -1.86 12.86
C LEU A 79 7.06 -2.57 13.68
N GLY A 80 7.25 -3.85 13.42
CA GLY A 80 8.36 -4.63 13.94
C GLY A 80 9.57 -4.59 13.00
N LEU A 81 10.62 -5.31 13.39
CA LEU A 81 11.85 -5.43 12.61
C LEU A 81 11.59 -6.12 11.26
N LYS A 82 10.67 -7.10 11.23
CA LYS A 82 10.34 -7.89 10.03
C LYS A 82 9.66 -7.04 8.95
N GLU A 83 8.76 -6.17 9.37
CA GLU A 83 8.02 -5.24 8.53
C GLU A 83 8.96 -4.18 7.94
N ALA A 84 9.91 -3.67 8.75
CA ALA A 84 10.94 -2.75 8.28
C ALA A 84 11.84 -3.38 7.21
N PHE A 85 12.22 -4.66 7.36
CA PHE A 85 12.95 -5.40 6.32
C PHE A 85 12.13 -5.54 5.02
N GLY A 86 10.83 -5.80 5.13
CA GLY A 86 9.93 -5.85 3.97
C GLY A 86 9.85 -4.51 3.22
N MET A 87 9.72 -3.40 3.96
CA MET A 87 9.72 -2.05 3.40
C MET A 87 11.04 -1.74 2.68
N ILE A 88 12.17 -1.94 3.35
CA ILE A 88 13.51 -1.67 2.78
C ILE A 88 13.75 -2.57 1.56
N GLY A 89 13.37 -3.85 1.62
CA GLY A 89 13.48 -4.78 0.52
C GLY A 89 12.68 -4.33 -0.71
N CYS A 90 11.42 -3.91 -0.53
CA CYS A 90 10.61 -3.40 -1.63
C CYS A 90 11.19 -2.11 -2.21
N THR A 91 11.64 -1.19 -1.36
CA THR A 91 12.30 0.05 -1.81
C THR A 91 13.54 -0.27 -2.64
N ALA A 92 14.37 -1.23 -2.20
CA ALA A 92 15.56 -1.65 -2.95
C ALA A 92 15.19 -2.19 -4.33
N VAL A 93 14.13 -3.01 -4.43
CA VAL A 93 13.64 -3.52 -5.72
C VAL A 93 13.18 -2.38 -6.63
N TYR A 94 12.44 -1.39 -6.11
CA TYR A 94 12.06 -0.21 -6.89
C TYR A 94 13.27 0.61 -7.36
N CYS A 95 14.30 0.77 -6.53
CA CYS A 95 15.54 1.44 -6.94
C CYS A 95 16.26 0.67 -8.06
N ILE A 96 16.31 -0.67 -7.98
CA ILE A 96 16.91 -1.51 -9.03
C ILE A 96 16.13 -1.37 -10.34
N ILE A 97 14.79 -1.46 -10.30
CA ILE A 97 13.92 -1.27 -11.46
C ILE A 97 14.16 0.12 -12.06
N SER A 98 14.13 1.16 -11.24
CA SER A 98 14.37 2.54 -11.69
C SER A 98 15.72 2.71 -12.39
N TYR A 99 16.77 2.04 -11.91
CA TYR A 99 18.10 2.08 -12.52
C TYR A 99 18.19 1.29 -13.84
N VAL A 100 17.58 0.10 -13.89
CA VAL A 100 17.54 -0.77 -15.08
C VAL A 100 16.75 -0.13 -16.22
N PHE A 101 15.58 0.43 -15.90
CA PHE A 101 14.69 1.10 -16.85
C PHE A 101 15.04 2.59 -17.07
N ASN A 102 16.09 3.09 -16.42
CA ASN A 102 16.65 4.43 -16.63
C ASN A 102 15.65 5.58 -16.37
N TRP A 103 14.77 5.43 -15.37
CA TRP A 103 13.69 6.39 -15.10
C TRP A 103 14.17 7.81 -14.75
N PHE A 104 15.35 7.90 -14.11
CA PHE A 104 15.93 9.16 -13.64
C PHE A 104 17.31 9.43 -14.25
N ALA A 105 17.54 8.98 -15.49
CA ALA A 105 18.83 9.13 -16.18
C ALA A 105 20.05 8.57 -15.39
N LYS A 106 19.82 7.57 -14.52
CA LYS A 106 20.79 7.01 -13.57
C LYS A 106 21.38 8.03 -12.58
N ASP A 107 20.69 9.16 -12.36
CA ASP A 107 21.08 10.12 -11.35
C ASP A 107 20.89 9.51 -9.95
N LEU A 108 22.00 9.39 -9.23
CA LEU A 108 22.06 8.72 -7.94
C LEU A 108 21.38 9.54 -6.85
N LEU A 109 21.40 10.88 -6.96
CA LEU A 109 20.72 11.78 -6.02
C LEU A 109 19.21 11.66 -6.17
N VAL A 110 18.71 11.67 -7.41
CA VAL A 110 17.26 11.53 -7.68
C VAL A 110 16.76 10.15 -7.27
N THR A 111 17.56 9.10 -7.51
CA THR A 111 17.23 7.73 -7.08
C THR A 111 17.18 7.63 -5.54
N LEU A 112 18.06 8.32 -4.83
CA LEU A 112 18.05 8.37 -3.37
C LEU A 112 16.85 9.16 -2.83
N LEU A 113 16.50 10.29 -3.45
CA LEU A 113 15.28 11.03 -3.14
C LEU A 113 14.03 10.18 -3.40
N PHE A 114 14.01 9.41 -4.47
CA PHE A 114 12.93 8.49 -4.78
C PHE A 114 12.82 7.39 -3.72
N ALA A 115 13.95 6.80 -3.29
CA ALA A 115 13.97 5.82 -2.21
C ALA A 115 13.41 6.38 -0.90
N ALA A 116 13.82 7.60 -0.53
CA ALA A 116 13.30 8.30 0.64
C ALA A 116 11.80 8.58 0.51
N TYR A 117 11.34 8.96 -0.68
CA TYR A 117 9.93 9.18 -0.98
C TYR A 117 9.11 7.89 -0.86
N ILE A 118 9.59 6.76 -1.38
CA ILE A 118 8.92 5.45 -1.24
C ILE A 118 8.76 5.09 0.24
N LEU A 119 9.81 5.23 1.05
CA LEU A 119 9.75 4.94 2.48
C LEU A 119 8.74 5.83 3.20
N LEU A 120 8.69 7.11 2.85
CA LEU A 120 7.70 8.05 3.36
C LEU A 120 6.27 7.61 2.97
N VAL A 121 6.05 7.22 1.72
CA VAL A 121 4.75 6.73 1.25
C VAL A 121 4.33 5.47 2.02
N TYR A 122 5.21 4.50 2.20
CA TYR A 122 4.92 3.31 3.01
C TYR A 122 4.59 3.67 4.46
N PHE A 123 5.32 4.61 5.05
CA PHE A 123 5.02 5.09 6.40
C PHE A 123 3.65 5.77 6.48
N CYS A 124 3.28 6.61 5.51
CA CYS A 124 1.97 7.23 5.41
C CYS A 124 0.85 6.18 5.29
N VAL A 125 1.03 5.18 4.43
CA VAL A 125 0.06 4.09 4.24
C VAL A 125 -0.12 3.28 5.53
N TYR A 126 0.97 2.95 6.21
CA TYR A 126 0.92 2.30 7.52
C TYR A 126 0.11 3.13 8.54
N LEU A 127 0.32 4.46 8.59
CA LEU A 127 -0.46 5.33 9.48
C LEU A 127 -1.95 5.30 9.12
N ILE A 128 -2.29 5.39 7.83
CA ILE A 128 -3.67 5.33 7.35
C ILE A 128 -4.34 4.03 7.80
N TYR A 129 -3.69 2.87 7.60
CA TYR A 129 -4.22 1.58 8.04
C TYR A 129 -4.32 1.46 9.56
N LYS A 130 -3.38 2.04 10.31
CA LYS A 130 -3.43 2.07 11.77
C LYS A 130 -4.62 2.88 12.28
N TYR A 131 -4.89 4.05 11.70
CA TYR A 131 -6.04 4.87 12.08
C TYR A 131 -7.36 4.27 11.61
N LYS A 132 -7.41 3.72 10.39
CA LYS A 132 -8.59 3.03 9.86
C LYS A 132 -9.04 1.90 10.79
N ARG A 133 -8.12 1.04 11.23
CA ARG A 133 -8.42 -0.02 12.21
C ARG A 133 -8.99 0.51 13.52
N LYS A 134 -8.37 1.55 14.09
CA LYS A 134 -8.88 2.16 15.33
C LYS A 134 -10.29 2.74 15.18
N ILE A 135 -10.63 3.27 14.00
CA ILE A 135 -11.96 3.80 13.71
C ILE A 135 -12.95 2.64 13.57
N ASP A 136 -12.59 1.61 12.81
CA ASP A 136 -13.43 0.42 12.61
C ASP A 136 -13.69 -0.32 13.95
N ASP A 137 -12.69 -0.44 14.81
CA ASP A 137 -12.82 -1.01 16.15
C ASP A 137 -13.77 -0.20 17.04
N LYS A 138 -13.69 1.14 16.98
CA LYS A 138 -14.61 2.00 17.74
C LYS A 138 -16.05 1.84 17.24
N LYS A 139 -16.25 1.86 15.93
CA LYS A 139 -17.56 1.70 15.31
C LYS A 139 -18.19 0.35 15.65
N LEU A 140 -17.42 -0.73 15.59
CA LEU A 140 -17.88 -2.07 15.96
C LEU A 140 -18.32 -2.13 17.43
N ASN A 141 -17.58 -1.48 18.33
CA ASN A 141 -17.93 -1.41 19.75
C ASN A 141 -19.19 -0.58 20.01
N GLU A 142 -19.41 0.50 19.25
CA GLU A 142 -20.64 1.30 19.32
C GLU A 142 -21.86 0.50 18.82
N ASP A 143 -21.72 -0.19 17.69
CA ASP A 143 -22.76 -1.05 17.15
C ASP A 143 -23.14 -2.16 18.15
N LEU A 144 -22.15 -2.81 18.76
CA LEU A 144 -22.37 -3.83 19.80
C LEU A 144 -23.14 -3.28 21.02
N LYS A 145 -22.82 -2.07 21.48
CA LYS A 145 -23.56 -1.42 22.57
C LYS A 145 -25.00 -1.13 22.18
N PHE A 146 -25.23 -0.66 20.96
CA PHE A 146 -26.58 -0.41 20.43
C PHE A 146 -27.42 -1.70 20.37
N PHE A 147 -26.82 -2.82 19.94
CA PHE A 147 -27.48 -4.13 19.96
C PHE A 147 -27.80 -4.62 21.38
N GLN A 148 -26.92 -4.41 22.35
CA GLN A 148 -27.17 -4.81 23.74
C GLN A 148 -28.28 -3.96 24.39
N THR A 149 -28.28 -2.65 24.17
CA THR A 149 -29.32 -1.75 24.71
C THR A 149 -30.69 -1.97 24.08
N SER A 150 -30.76 -2.34 22.79
CA SER A 150 -32.02 -2.68 22.12
C SER A 150 -32.61 -4.01 22.60
N HIS A 151 -31.78 -5.03 22.85
CA HIS A 151 -32.23 -6.28 23.46
C HIS A 151 -32.68 -6.12 24.93
N GLN A 152 -31.99 -5.31 25.73
CA GLN A 152 -32.42 -5.02 27.12
C GLN A 152 -33.72 -4.21 27.23
N LYS A 153 -34.14 -3.51 26.17
CA LYS A 153 -35.43 -2.79 26.12
C LYS A 153 -36.59 -3.65 25.61
N SER A 154 -36.31 -4.86 25.09
CA SER A 154 -37.31 -5.77 24.50
C SER A 154 -37.58 -7.00 25.38
N GLU A 155 -36.90 -7.13 26.52
CA GLU A 155 -37.32 -7.92 27.70
C GLU A 155 -37.99 -6.99 28.73
#